data_AF-A0A9W7XU31-F1
#
_entry.id   AF-A0A9W7XU31-F1
#
_cell.length_a   1.000
_cell.length_b   1.000
_cell.length_c   1.000
_cell.angle_alpha   90.00
_cell.angle_beta   90.00
_cell.angle_gamma   90.00
#
_symmetry.space_group_name_H-M   'P 1'
#
loop_
_entity.id
_entity.type
_entity.pdbx_description
1 polymer ?
#
loop_
_entity_poly.entity_id
_entity_poly.type
_entity_poly.pdbx_seq_one_letter_code
_entity_poly.pdbx_strand_id
1 'polypeptide(L)'
;MQTAAVSRGPTTQKEQYEFRQLLKEMTELSHVTPSSKRIVRQTTHEFMDRKITSWKCTEYLYKKTPCPLPTQARGLFSSSSDEGDGEAMIVARGYDKFFNIGEVSKTQWQWIRDNTQGPYELTVKENGCLILAAGLDKDTLLVTSKHAIHVPHAQVGSSWIDKHLAS
;
A
#
# COMPACT_ATOMS: atom_id res chain seq x y z
N MET A 1 -30.51 10.84 8.19
CA MET A 1 -29.48 10.35 7.25
C MET A 1 -28.18 11.08 7.56
N GLN A 2 -27.27 10.47 8.32
CA GLN A 2 -25.93 11.01 8.52
C GLN A 2 -25.18 10.85 7.20
N THR A 3 -24.77 11.96 6.60
CA THR A 3 -23.82 11.97 5.49
C THR A 3 -22.54 11.31 5.99
N ALA A 4 -22.24 10.09 5.51
CA ALA A 4 -20.97 9.45 5.77
C ALA A 4 -19.87 10.42 5.29
N ALA A 5 -19.00 10.82 6.20
CA ALA A 5 -17.85 11.62 5.85
C ALA A 5 -17.02 10.81 4.86
N VAL A 6 -16.96 11.28 3.61
CA VAL A 6 -16.03 10.76 2.59
C VAL A 6 -14.65 10.84 3.22
N SER A 7 -13.95 9.72 3.39
CA SER A 7 -12.62 9.71 4.02
C SER A 7 -11.65 10.46 3.10
N ARG A 8 -11.43 11.73 3.40
CA ARG A 8 -10.51 12.59 2.66
C ARG A 8 -9.12 12.45 3.27
N GLY A 9 -8.28 11.63 2.64
CA GLY A 9 -6.82 11.69 2.81
C GLY A 9 -6.33 11.77 4.26
N PRO A 10 -5.12 12.31 4.48
CA PRO A 10 -4.60 12.50 5.83
C PRO A 10 -5.47 13.51 6.59
N THR A 11 -5.97 13.08 7.76
CA THR A 11 -6.99 13.80 8.55
C THR A 11 -6.45 14.97 9.33
N THR A 12 -5.12 15.11 9.42
CA THR A 12 -4.42 16.18 10.11
C THR A 12 -3.30 16.77 9.27
N GLN A 13 -2.93 18.04 9.52
CA GLN A 13 -1.80 18.69 8.84
C GLN A 13 -0.46 17.94 9.03
N LYS A 14 -0.30 17.28 10.19
CA LYS A 14 0.87 16.46 10.50
C LYS A 14 0.93 15.24 9.58
N GLU A 15 -0.16 14.49 9.46
CA GLU A 15 -0.21 13.32 8.57
C GLU A 15 -0.04 13.73 7.11
N GLN A 16 -0.56 14.90 6.70
CA GLN A 16 -0.32 15.45 5.35
C GLN A 16 1.16 15.73 5.11
N TYR A 17 1.84 16.33 6.09
CA TYR A 17 3.27 16.56 6.03
C TYR A 17 4.07 15.25 5.96
N GLU A 18 3.79 14.30 6.84
CA GLU A 18 4.44 12.98 6.86
C GLU A 18 4.24 12.23 5.54
N PHE A 19 3.03 12.28 4.98
CA PHE A 19 2.73 11.69 3.69
C PHE A 19 3.53 12.35 2.55
N ARG A 20 3.61 13.69 2.52
CA ARG A 20 4.45 14.39 1.53
C ARG A 20 5.92 14.02 1.67
N GLN A 21 6.44 13.87 2.89
CA GLN A 21 7.82 13.40 3.11
C GLN A 21 8.01 11.97 2.59
N LEU A 22 7.08 11.07 2.89
CA LEU A 22 7.10 9.70 2.38
C LEU A 22 7.15 9.68 0.84
N LEU A 23 6.25 10.40 0.16
CA LEU A 23 6.25 10.44 -1.31
C LEU A 23 7.52 11.04 -1.89
N LYS A 24 8.04 12.10 -1.27
CA LYS A 24 9.29 12.72 -1.68
C LYS A 24 10.44 11.71 -1.62
N GLU A 25 10.61 11.03 -0.49
CA GLU A 25 11.65 10.02 -0.29
C GLU A 25 11.48 8.83 -1.25
N MET A 26 10.25 8.34 -1.43
CA MET A 26 9.94 7.26 -2.37
C MET A 26 10.29 7.64 -3.82
N THR A 27 10.04 8.89 -4.21
CA THR A 27 10.38 9.44 -5.52
C THR A 27 11.89 9.53 -5.70
N GLU A 28 12.61 10.08 -4.73
CA GLU A 28 14.08 10.16 -4.76
C GLU A 28 14.71 8.76 -4.91
N LEU A 29 14.23 7.77 -4.14
CA LEU A 29 14.69 6.38 -4.19
C LEU A 29 14.35 5.66 -5.51
N SER A 30 13.31 6.10 -6.21
CA SER A 30 12.89 5.52 -7.51
C SER A 30 13.74 6.03 -8.67
N HIS A 31 14.36 7.21 -8.53
CA HIS A 31 15.16 7.87 -9.57
C HIS A 31 16.67 7.67 -9.41
N VAL A 32 17.14 7.05 -8.31
CA VAL A 32 18.57 6.78 -8.07
C VAL A 32 19.28 6.19 -9.29
N THR A 33 20.48 6.69 -9.55
CA THR A 33 21.40 6.22 -10.60
C THR A 33 22.69 5.65 -9.98
N PRO A 34 23.23 4.54 -10.50
CA PRO A 34 22.68 3.69 -11.56
C PRO A 34 21.41 2.95 -11.12
N SER A 35 20.60 2.49 -12.09
CA SER A 35 19.31 1.81 -11.84
C SER A 35 19.43 0.56 -10.95
N SER A 36 20.60 -0.09 -10.92
CA SER A 36 20.91 -1.21 -10.03
C SER A 36 20.87 -0.87 -8.55
N LYS A 37 20.97 0.41 -8.18
CA LYS A 37 20.86 0.89 -6.81
C LYS A 37 19.44 1.26 -6.39
N ARG A 38 18.46 1.22 -7.31
CA ARG A 38 17.06 1.56 -6.99
C ARG A 38 16.47 0.53 -6.05
N ILE A 39 16.01 1.00 -4.90
CA ILE A 39 15.37 0.18 -3.87
C ILE A 39 13.84 0.34 -3.87
N VAL A 40 13.34 1.31 -4.62
CA VAL A 40 11.93 1.55 -4.89
C VAL A 40 11.73 1.59 -6.41
N ARG A 41 10.67 0.94 -6.89
CA ARG A 41 10.20 1.04 -8.26
C ARG A 41 8.84 1.71 -8.28
N GLN A 42 8.73 2.73 -9.11
CA GLN A 42 7.49 3.44 -9.37
C GLN A 42 6.89 2.99 -10.69
N THR A 43 5.57 2.83 -10.77
CA THR A 43 4.85 2.57 -12.02
C THR A 43 3.52 3.30 -11.98
N THR A 44 3.33 4.26 -12.89
CA THR A 44 2.10 5.04 -12.99
C THR A 44 1.16 4.42 -14.01
N HIS A 45 -0.11 4.36 -13.66
CA HIS A 45 -1.19 3.82 -14.46
C HIS A 45 -2.27 4.90 -14.60
N GLU A 46 -2.87 4.98 -15.79
CA GLU A 46 -4.12 5.73 -15.96
C GLU A 46 -5.29 4.85 -15.53
N PHE A 47 -6.19 5.42 -14.74
CA PHE A 47 -7.38 4.76 -14.23
C PHE A 47 -8.51 5.80 -14.10
N MET A 48 -9.53 5.71 -14.95
CA MET A 48 -10.69 6.63 -14.95
C MET A 48 -10.28 8.10 -14.84
N ASP A 49 -9.47 8.55 -15.80
CA ASP A 49 -8.91 9.92 -15.89
C ASP A 49 -7.97 10.33 -14.74
N ARG A 50 -7.57 9.39 -13.88
CA ARG A 50 -6.60 9.65 -12.81
C ARG A 50 -5.29 8.92 -13.06
N LYS A 51 -4.20 9.57 -12.70
CA LYS A 51 -2.89 8.92 -12.59
C LYS A 51 -2.74 8.30 -11.21
N ILE A 52 -2.68 6.98 -11.17
CA ILE A 52 -2.42 6.20 -9.96
C ILE A 52 -1.03 5.59 -10.05
N THR A 53 -0.19 5.92 -9.08
CA THR A 53 1.18 5.44 -8.98
C THR A 53 1.26 4.27 -8.01
N SER A 54 1.72 3.11 -8.51
CA SER A 54 2.11 1.96 -7.72
C SER A 54 3.56 2.09 -7.25
N TRP A 55 3.79 1.84 -5.96
CA TRP A 55 5.08 1.88 -5.32
C TRP A 55 5.50 0.48 -4.86
N LYS A 56 6.61 -0.02 -5.41
CA LYS A 56 7.15 -1.34 -5.10
C LYS A 56 8.56 -1.24 -4.53
N CYS A 57 8.70 -1.51 -3.24
CA CYS A 57 10.01 -1.62 -2.59
C CYS A 57 10.67 -2.99 -2.86
N THR A 58 11.99 -3.03 -2.79
CA THR A 58 12.79 -4.25 -2.94
C THR A 58 12.61 -5.17 -1.73
N GLU A 59 12.04 -6.36 -1.97
CA GLU A 59 11.49 -7.25 -0.93
C GLU A 59 12.49 -7.68 0.15
N TYR A 60 13.75 -7.96 -0.19
CA TYR A 60 14.73 -8.43 0.82
C TYR A 60 15.14 -7.32 1.80
N LEU A 61 14.93 -6.05 1.46
CA LEU A 61 15.33 -4.92 2.31
C LEU A 61 14.40 -4.74 3.52
N TYR A 62 13.16 -5.21 3.45
CA TYR A 62 12.24 -5.19 4.61
C TYR A 62 12.81 -5.96 5.81
N LYS A 63 13.71 -6.94 5.59
CA LYS A 63 14.36 -7.73 6.64
C LYS A 63 15.54 -7.01 7.31
N LYS A 64 16.09 -5.98 6.67
CA LYS A 64 17.29 -5.30 7.18
C LYS A 64 16.94 -4.52 8.45
N THR A 65 17.88 -4.51 9.39
CA THR A 65 17.78 -3.74 10.64
C THR A 65 19.03 -2.87 10.77
N PRO A 66 18.93 -1.53 10.66
CA PRO A 66 17.71 -0.76 10.34
C PRO A 66 17.20 -1.02 8.92
N CYS A 67 15.89 -0.90 8.72
CA CYS A 67 15.27 -1.04 7.40
C CYS A 67 15.54 0.25 6.60
N PRO A 68 16.14 0.19 5.40
CA PRO A 68 16.45 1.38 4.61
C PRO A 68 15.26 1.88 3.78
N LEU A 69 14.08 1.26 3.92
CA LEU A 69 12.88 1.63 3.18
C LEU A 69 12.06 2.65 4.01
N PRO A 70 11.46 3.65 3.37
CA PRO A 70 10.71 4.69 4.06
C PRO A 70 9.35 4.22 4.59
N THR A 71 8.89 3.04 4.15
CA THR A 71 7.65 2.42 4.61
C THR A 71 7.79 0.90 4.65
N GLN A 72 7.03 0.26 5.53
CA GLN A 72 6.89 -1.19 5.60
C GLN A 72 5.71 -1.70 4.73
N ALA A 73 4.90 -0.81 4.17
CA ALA A 73 3.69 -1.16 3.44
C ALA A 73 3.97 -2.03 2.21
N ARG A 74 3.28 -3.17 2.10
CA ARG A 74 3.38 -4.08 0.95
C ARG A 74 2.15 -3.99 0.06
N GLY A 75 2.30 -3.20 -1.00
CA GLY A 75 1.24 -2.82 -1.92
C GLY A 75 0.77 -1.42 -1.56
N LEU A 76 1.35 -0.41 -2.18
CA LEU A 76 1.08 0.99 -1.89
C LEU A 76 0.80 1.71 -3.20
N PHE A 77 -0.30 2.46 -3.22
CA PHE A 77 -0.76 3.22 -4.37
C PHE A 77 -1.08 4.64 -3.95
N SER A 78 -0.66 5.62 -4.74
CA SER A 78 -1.00 7.03 -4.54
C SER A 78 -1.59 7.66 -5.79
N SER A 79 -2.45 8.67 -5.62
CA SER A 79 -2.84 9.56 -6.72
C SER A 79 -1.76 10.60 -6.97
N SER A 80 -1.60 11.03 -8.23
CA SER A 80 -0.79 12.20 -8.60
C SER A 80 -1.53 13.50 -8.31
N SER A 81 -0.81 14.58 -8.03
CA SER A 81 -1.34 15.94 -7.83
C SER A 81 -1.59 16.71 -9.14
N ASP A 82 -1.36 16.09 -10.29
CA ASP A 82 -1.32 16.78 -11.60
C ASP A 82 -2.68 17.33 -12.06
N GLU A 83 -3.79 16.95 -11.42
CA GLU A 83 -5.14 17.38 -11.78
C GLU A 83 -5.69 18.37 -10.73
N GLY A 84 -5.18 19.62 -10.76
CA GLY A 84 -5.77 20.81 -10.14
C GLY A 84 -5.81 20.86 -8.61
N ASP A 85 -4.97 21.70 -7.99
CA ASP A 85 -4.94 22.08 -6.56
C ASP A 85 -5.04 20.95 -5.49
N GLY A 86 -5.10 19.69 -5.91
CA GLY A 86 -5.30 18.53 -5.07
C GLY A 86 -3.97 18.04 -4.52
N GLU A 87 -3.88 17.91 -3.20
CA GLU A 87 -2.77 17.21 -2.59
C GLU A 87 -2.77 15.74 -3.04
N ALA A 88 -1.59 15.19 -3.35
CA ALA A 88 -1.45 13.75 -3.56
C ALA A 88 -2.02 13.00 -2.35
N MET A 89 -2.51 11.77 -2.56
CA MET A 89 -3.06 10.95 -1.48
C MET A 89 -2.66 9.49 -1.63
N ILE A 90 -2.58 8.74 -0.53
CA ILE A 90 -2.60 7.28 -0.57
C ILE A 90 -4.00 6.85 -0.96
N VAL A 91 -4.12 6.14 -2.08
CA VAL A 91 -5.42 5.60 -2.54
C VAL A 91 -5.60 4.14 -2.16
N ALA A 92 -4.52 3.39 -1.96
CA ALA A 92 -4.58 2.04 -1.40
C ALA A 92 -3.28 1.71 -0.66
N ARG A 93 -3.41 1.08 0.52
CA ARG A 93 -2.28 0.61 1.34
C ARG A 93 -2.56 -0.80 1.85
N GLY A 94 -1.73 -1.74 1.44
CA GLY A 94 -1.68 -3.08 2.01
C GLY A 94 -0.97 -3.08 3.37
N TYR A 95 -1.05 -4.21 4.07
CA TYR A 95 -0.40 -4.41 5.36
C TYR A 95 1.12 -4.15 5.29
N ASP A 96 1.69 -3.86 6.46
CA ASP A 96 3.14 -3.90 6.59
C ASP A 96 3.67 -5.30 6.30
N LYS A 97 4.85 -5.39 5.69
CA LYS A 97 5.50 -6.67 5.41
C LYS A 97 5.73 -7.41 6.74
N PHE A 98 5.01 -8.52 6.90
CA PHE A 98 5.24 -9.48 7.96
C PHE A 98 6.07 -10.67 7.45
N PHE A 99 6.64 -11.41 8.40
CA PHE A 99 7.57 -12.49 8.18
C PHE A 99 7.12 -13.73 8.94
N ASN A 100 7.62 -14.89 8.52
CA ASN A 100 7.39 -16.13 9.25
C ASN A 100 8.16 -16.14 10.57
N ILE A 101 7.72 -16.97 11.50
CA ILE A 101 8.45 -17.21 12.75
C ILE A 101 9.89 -17.61 12.45
N GLY A 102 10.83 -17.00 13.17
CA GLY A 102 12.27 -17.26 13.04
C GLY A 102 12.98 -16.55 11.88
N GLU A 103 12.26 -15.84 10.99
CA GLU A 103 12.85 -15.25 9.77
C GLU A 103 13.63 -13.95 10.01
N VAL A 104 13.18 -13.13 10.96
CA VAL A 104 13.86 -11.90 11.42
C VAL A 104 13.95 -11.87 12.95
N SER A 105 14.75 -10.96 13.50
CA SER A 105 14.92 -10.80 14.96
C SER A 105 13.58 -10.57 15.68
N LYS A 106 12.69 -9.77 15.07
CA LYS A 106 11.35 -9.46 15.62
C LYS A 106 10.35 -10.62 15.58
N THR A 107 10.65 -11.67 14.82
CA THR A 107 9.79 -12.87 14.72
C THR A 107 10.34 -14.06 15.49
N GLN A 108 11.37 -13.84 16.33
CA GLN A 108 11.83 -14.86 17.27
C GLN A 108 10.84 -15.00 18.42
N TRP A 109 10.58 -16.22 18.88
CA TRP A 109 9.63 -16.47 19.98
C TRP A 109 9.97 -15.70 21.26
N GLN A 110 11.26 -15.52 21.57
CA GLN A 110 11.68 -14.73 22.71
C GLN A 110 11.31 -13.25 22.52
N TRP A 111 11.63 -12.70 21.34
CA TRP A 111 11.29 -11.32 21.02
C TRP A 111 9.79 -11.06 21.07
N ILE A 112 8.97 -11.95 20.46
CA ILE A 112 7.50 -11.83 20.46
C ILE A 112 6.96 -11.82 21.90
N ARG A 113 7.44 -12.74 22.74
CA ARG A 113 7.05 -12.82 24.17
C ARG A 113 7.40 -11.55 24.94
N ASP A 114 8.57 -10.97 24.69
CA ASP A 114 9.08 -9.83 25.45
C ASP A 114 8.59 -8.47 24.93
N ASN A 115 8.16 -8.38 23.66
CA ASN A 115 7.90 -7.10 22.98
C ASN A 115 6.49 -6.96 22.37
N THR A 116 5.62 -7.95 22.53
CA THR A 116 4.22 -7.86 22.06
C THR A 116 3.25 -8.18 23.19
N GLN A 117 2.02 -7.68 23.06
CA GLN A 117 0.98 -7.87 24.06
C GLN A 117 -0.31 -8.34 23.38
N GLY A 118 -1.00 -9.28 24.02
CA GLY A 118 -2.28 -9.78 23.55
C GLY A 118 -3.46 -8.84 23.85
N PRO A 119 -4.69 -9.26 23.51
CA PRO A 119 -5.04 -10.56 22.93
C PRO A 119 -4.47 -10.75 21.52
N TYR A 120 -3.99 -11.95 21.21
CA TYR A 120 -3.45 -12.27 19.89
C TYR A 120 -4.59 -12.73 18.97
N GLU A 121 -4.75 -12.03 17.85
CA GLU A 121 -5.68 -12.44 16.80
C GLU A 121 -5.00 -13.44 15.86
N LEU A 122 -5.62 -14.60 15.68
CA LEU A 122 -5.17 -15.62 14.74
C LEU A 122 -6.18 -15.71 13.60
N THR A 123 -5.71 -15.42 12.39
CA THR A 123 -6.51 -15.49 11.17
C THR A 123 -6.05 -16.64 10.29
N VAL A 124 -6.97 -17.23 9.53
CA VAL A 124 -6.62 -18.26 8.55
C VAL A 124 -5.81 -17.61 7.42
N LYS A 125 -4.65 -18.20 7.13
CA LYS A 125 -3.81 -17.76 6.02
C LYS A 125 -4.27 -18.43 4.72
N GLU A 126 -5.25 -17.80 4.07
CA GLU A 126 -5.74 -18.22 2.76
C GLU A 126 -4.61 -18.29 1.71
N ASN A 127 -4.71 -19.24 0.79
CA ASN A 127 -3.73 -19.47 -0.27
C ASN A 127 -4.24 -18.96 -1.62
N GLY A 128 -4.15 -17.64 -1.80
CA GLY A 128 -4.56 -16.97 -3.04
C GLY A 128 -3.61 -15.84 -3.44
N CYS A 129 -4.15 -14.85 -4.12
CA CYS A 129 -3.45 -13.61 -4.45
C CYS A 129 -4.02 -12.43 -3.66
N LEU A 130 -3.18 -11.44 -3.34
CA LEU A 130 -3.63 -10.24 -2.63
C LEU A 130 -4.39 -9.33 -3.61
N ILE A 131 -5.60 -8.96 -3.21
CA ILE A 131 -6.42 -7.92 -3.82
C ILE A 131 -6.55 -6.75 -2.84
N LEU A 132 -6.33 -5.53 -3.30
CA LEU A 132 -6.65 -4.31 -2.55
C LEU A 132 -7.83 -3.63 -3.24
N ALA A 133 -8.81 -3.19 -2.46
CA ALA A 133 -9.95 -2.44 -2.94
C ALA A 133 -10.07 -1.14 -2.15
N ALA A 134 -10.31 -0.01 -2.83
CA ALA A 134 -10.45 1.29 -2.20
C ALA A 134 -11.39 2.19 -3.01
N GLY A 135 -12.26 2.93 -2.32
CA GLY A 135 -13.07 3.96 -2.96
C GLY A 135 -12.23 5.19 -3.27
N LEU A 136 -12.17 5.60 -4.54
CA LEU A 136 -11.48 6.83 -4.93
C LEU A 136 -12.39 8.06 -4.82
N ASP A 137 -13.69 7.86 -5.00
CA ASP A 137 -14.76 8.83 -4.79
C ASP A 137 -16.07 8.07 -4.56
N LYS A 138 -17.20 8.76 -4.68
CA LYS A 138 -18.54 8.20 -4.43
C LYS A 138 -18.87 7.03 -5.34
N ASP A 139 -18.44 7.08 -6.60
CA ASP A 139 -18.91 6.18 -7.65
C ASP A 139 -17.75 5.35 -8.27
N THR A 140 -16.52 5.56 -7.80
CA THR A 140 -15.32 4.91 -8.33
C THR A 140 -14.65 3.99 -7.30
N LEU A 141 -14.63 2.68 -7.59
CA LEU A 141 -13.87 1.68 -6.84
C LEU A 141 -12.56 1.33 -7.58
N LEU A 142 -11.42 1.56 -6.92
CA LEU A 142 -10.13 1.04 -7.36
C LEU A 142 -9.96 -0.39 -6.85
N VAL A 143 -9.70 -1.32 -7.77
CA VAL A 143 -9.31 -2.71 -7.44
C VAL A 143 -7.93 -2.99 -8.02
N THR A 144 -7.01 -3.46 -7.18
CA THR A 144 -5.63 -3.73 -7.58
C THR A 144 -5.18 -5.11 -7.12
N SER A 145 -4.21 -5.66 -7.84
CA SER A 145 -3.36 -6.73 -7.30
C SER A 145 -2.29 -6.12 -6.39
N LYS A 146 -1.43 -6.95 -5.82
CA LYS A 146 -0.31 -6.51 -4.97
C LYS A 146 0.46 -5.26 -5.45
N HIS A 147 0.75 -5.13 -6.75
CA HIS A 147 1.55 -4.00 -7.28
C HIS A 147 1.04 -3.42 -8.61
N ALA A 148 -0.12 -3.84 -9.11
CA ALA A 148 -0.57 -3.44 -10.43
C ALA A 148 -2.11 -3.41 -10.52
N ILE A 149 -2.61 -2.48 -11.32
CA ILE A 149 -4.04 -2.24 -11.57
C ILE A 149 -4.52 -3.05 -12.77
N HIS A 150 -3.80 -2.99 -13.89
CA HIS A 150 -4.19 -3.62 -15.16
C HIS A 150 -3.55 -5.01 -15.35
N VAL A 151 -3.85 -5.95 -14.46
CA VAL A 151 -3.35 -7.34 -14.53
C VAL A 151 -4.47 -8.35 -14.27
N PRO A 152 -4.36 -9.60 -14.77
CA PRO A 152 -5.42 -10.60 -14.63
C PRO A 152 -5.92 -10.81 -13.20
N HIS A 153 -5.02 -10.82 -12.22
CA HIS A 153 -5.39 -10.95 -10.80
C HIS A 153 -6.31 -9.81 -10.32
N ALA A 154 -6.01 -8.57 -10.70
CA ALA A 154 -6.81 -7.41 -10.33
C ALA A 154 -8.18 -7.41 -11.03
N GLN A 155 -8.21 -7.78 -12.31
CA GLN A 155 -9.44 -7.88 -13.10
C GLN A 155 -10.38 -8.96 -12.55
N VAL A 156 -9.85 -10.16 -12.27
CA VAL A 156 -10.62 -11.24 -11.64
C VAL A 156 -11.09 -10.83 -10.26
N GLY A 157 -10.25 -10.15 -9.47
CA GLY A 157 -10.64 -9.57 -8.18
C GLY A 157 -11.82 -8.61 -8.31
N SER A 158 -11.80 -7.72 -9.31
CA SER A 158 -12.89 -6.78 -9.58
C SER A 158 -14.18 -7.51 -9.92
N SER A 159 -14.13 -8.49 -10.83
CA SER A 159 -15.30 -9.29 -11.21
C SER A 159 -15.92 -10.05 -10.03
N TRP A 160 -15.09 -10.53 -9.09
CA TRP A 160 -15.59 -11.16 -7.87
C TRP A 160 -16.25 -10.17 -6.91
N ILE A 161 -15.71 -8.95 -6.79
CA ILE A 161 -16.32 -7.88 -6.01
C ILE A 161 -17.67 -7.50 -6.62
N ASP A 162 -17.74 -7.29 -7.94
CA ASP A 162 -19.00 -6.96 -8.63
C ASP A 162 -20.06 -8.04 -8.40
N LYS A 163 -19.66 -9.32 -8.53
CA LYS A 163 -20.54 -10.45 -8.25
C LYS A 163 -21.02 -10.48 -6.79
N HIS A 164 -20.15 -10.15 -5.84
CA HIS A 164 -20.48 -10.12 -4.41
C HIS A 164 -21.40 -8.96 -4.05
N LEU A 165 -21.26 -7.79 -4.69
CA LEU A 165 -22.12 -6.63 -4.45
C LEU A 165 -23.50 -6.76 -5.12
N ALA A 166 -23.61 -7.60 -6.14
CA ALA A 166 -24.89 -7.90 -6.80
C ALA A 166 -25.74 -8.97 -6.07
N SER A 167 -25.19 -9.64 -5.05
CA SER A 167 -25.88 -10.66 -4.23
C SER A 167 -26.45 -10.08 -2.95
#